data_AF-A0AAD7THM0-F1
#
_entry.id   AF-A0AAD7THM0-F1
#
_cell.length_a   1.000
_cell.length_b   1.000
_cell.length_c   1.000
_cell.angle_alpha   90.00
_cell.angle_beta   90.00
_cell.angle_gamma   90.00
#
_symmetry.space_group_name_H-M   'P 1'
#
loop_
_entity.id
_entity.type
_entity.pdbx_description
1 polymer ?
#
loop_
_entity_poly.entity_id
_entity_poly.type
_entity_poly.pdbx_seq_one_letter_code
_entity_poly.pdbx_strand_id
1 'polypeptide(L)'
;MAEAYFTQASTTFVDMDQAFEKKDLAKLSSLGHFLKGSSAALGVSAVQATCEHIQHYGALRDEEHGTDLTAEDALAKIAPLLKRVKREYEVAERWLKNWYKQNATPAEA
;
A
#
# COMPACT_ATOMS: atom_id res chain seq x y z
N MET A 1 -4.93 -13.97 -9.93
CA MET A 1 -4.25 -12.65 -9.91
C MET A 1 -4.86 -11.73 -8.85
N ALA A 2 -6.15 -11.39 -8.92
CA ALA A 2 -6.81 -10.51 -7.94
C ALA A 2 -6.90 -11.07 -6.50
N GLU A 3 -7.29 -12.33 -6.32
CA GLU A 3 -7.37 -12.93 -4.98
C GLU A 3 -6.00 -12.97 -4.27
N ALA A 4 -4.95 -13.34 -5.01
CA ALA A 4 -3.58 -13.33 -4.48
C ALA A 4 -3.15 -11.91 -4.05
N TYR A 5 -3.54 -10.89 -4.81
CA TYR A 5 -3.32 -9.49 -4.44
C TYR A 5 -4.08 -9.12 -3.15
N PHE A 6 -5.33 -9.56 -2.97
CA PHE A 6 -6.09 -9.24 -1.75
C PHE A 6 -5.43 -9.82 -0.49
N THR A 7 -5.01 -11.08 -0.56
CA THR A 7 -4.28 -11.71 0.55
C THR A 7 -2.96 -10.98 0.83
N GLN A 8 -2.19 -10.69 -0.22
CA GLN A 8 -0.92 -9.97 -0.09
C GLN A 8 -1.10 -8.58 0.53
N ALA A 9 -2.09 -7.80 0.07
CA ALA A 9 -2.35 -6.46 0.58
C ALA A 9 -2.73 -6.50 2.06
N SER A 10 -3.64 -7.41 2.45
CA SER A 10 -4.05 -7.59 3.84
C SER A 10 -2.87 -7.91 4.76
N THR A 11 -2.04 -8.89 4.39
CA THR A 11 -0.83 -9.23 5.15
C THR A 11 0.15 -8.06 5.22
N THR A 12 0.36 -7.38 4.09
CA THR A 12 1.29 -6.23 4.04
C THR A 12 0.84 -5.09 4.94
N PHE A 13 -0.47 -4.82 5.04
CA PHE A 13 -0.99 -3.79 5.95
C PHE A 13 -0.78 -4.12 7.41
N VAL A 14 -0.93 -5.40 7.80
CA VAL A 14 -0.61 -5.84 9.16
C VAL A 14 0.88 -5.65 9.45
N ASP A 15 1.74 -6.05 8.52
CA ASP A 15 3.19 -5.87 8.66
C ASP A 15 3.59 -4.38 8.72
N MET A 16 2.91 -3.52 7.96
CA MET A 16 3.12 -2.07 7.99
C MET A 16 2.73 -1.48 9.35
N ASP A 17 1.61 -1.90 9.94
CA ASP A 17 1.22 -1.44 11.28
C ASP A 17 2.26 -1.85 12.33
N GLN A 18 2.71 -3.10 12.29
CA GLN A 18 3.73 -3.60 13.20
C GLN A 18 5.08 -2.88 13.03
N ALA A 19 5.48 -2.61 11.77
CA ALA A 19 6.69 -1.85 11.48
C ALA A 19 6.56 -0.41 11.99
N PHE A 20 5.40 0.20 11.85
CA PHE A 20 5.12 1.55 12.35
C PHE A 20 5.18 1.63 13.87
N GLU A 21 4.56 0.69 14.58
CA GLU A 21 4.64 0.59 16.05
C GLU A 21 6.09 0.45 16.54
N LYS A 22 6.90 -0.32 15.81
CA LYS A 22 8.33 -0.51 16.09
C LYS A 22 9.21 0.63 15.59
N LYS A 23 8.63 1.63 14.91
CA LYS A 23 9.34 2.75 14.26
C LYS A 23 10.39 2.28 13.25
N ASP A 24 10.16 1.14 12.59
CA ASP A 24 11.06 0.54 11.61
C ASP A 24 10.82 1.13 10.21
N LEU A 25 11.48 2.25 9.94
CA LEU A 25 11.36 3.00 8.68
C LEU A 25 11.89 2.21 7.48
N ALA A 26 12.97 1.44 7.65
CA ALA A 26 13.50 0.60 6.58
C ALA A 26 12.50 -0.48 6.17
N LYS A 27 11.84 -1.12 7.14
CA LYS A 27 10.78 -2.10 6.87
C LYS A 27 9.56 -1.44 6.25
N LEU A 28 9.14 -0.26 6.72
CA LEU A 28 8.06 0.53 6.09
C LEU A 28 8.37 0.85 4.63
N SER A 29 9.61 1.25 4.33
CA SER A 29 10.04 1.53 2.95
C SER A 29 9.95 0.29 2.06
N SER A 30 10.45 -0.84 2.54
CA SER A 30 10.41 -2.13 1.83
C SER A 30 8.98 -2.61 1.58
N LEU A 31 8.09 -2.52 2.58
CA LEU A 31 6.69 -2.90 2.44
C LEU A 31 5.93 -1.96 1.48
N GLY A 32 6.21 -0.66 1.53
CA GLY A 32 5.69 0.33 0.58
C GLY A 32 6.11 -0.01 -0.84
N HIS A 33 7.39 -0.29 -1.08
CA HIS A 33 7.90 -0.72 -2.38
C HIS A 33 7.21 -2.00 -2.89
N PHE A 34 7.08 -3.00 -2.01
CA PHE A 34 6.48 -4.29 -2.35
C PHE A 34 5.02 -4.16 -2.78
N LEU A 35 4.19 -3.48 -1.98
CA LEU A 35 2.78 -3.29 -2.29
C LEU A 35 2.54 -2.29 -3.43
N LYS A 36 3.44 -1.33 -3.63
CA LYS A 36 3.44 -0.46 -4.82
C LYS A 36 3.52 -1.29 -6.09
N GLY A 37 4.49 -2.21 -6.17
CA GLY A 37 4.72 -3.03 -7.36
C GLY A 37 3.53 -3.90 -7.72
N SER A 38 2.93 -4.58 -6.74
CA SER A 38 1.75 -5.41 -6.99
C SER A 38 0.49 -4.61 -7.29
N SER A 39 0.31 -3.44 -6.66
CA SER A 39 -0.81 -2.54 -6.94
C SER A 39 -0.74 -1.97 -8.35
N ALA A 40 0.46 -1.60 -8.81
CA ALA A 40 0.70 -1.13 -10.18
C ALA A 40 0.35 -2.21 -11.22
N ALA A 41 0.75 -3.46 -10.97
CA ALA A 41 0.48 -4.58 -11.88
C ALA A 41 -1.03 -4.87 -12.07
N LEU A 42 -1.87 -4.54 -11.07
CA LEU A 42 -3.33 -4.67 -11.15
C LEU A 42 -4.06 -3.38 -11.53
N GLY A 43 -3.34 -2.27 -11.73
CA GLY A 43 -3.95 -0.97 -12.02
C GLY A 43 -4.64 -0.31 -10.81
N VAL A 44 -4.30 -0.71 -9.59
CA VAL A 44 -4.81 -0.10 -8.34
C VAL A 44 -4.01 1.16 -8.02
N SER A 45 -4.17 2.18 -8.86
CA SER A 45 -3.30 3.36 -8.91
C SER A 45 -3.28 4.21 -7.63
N ALA A 46 -4.42 4.32 -6.92
CA ALA A 46 -4.48 5.07 -5.66
C ALA A 46 -3.61 4.42 -4.58
N VAL A 47 -3.72 3.09 -4.40
CA VAL A 47 -2.89 2.32 -3.46
C VAL A 47 -1.43 2.40 -3.87
N GLN A 48 -1.13 2.25 -5.17
CA GLN A 48 0.22 2.41 -5.70
C GLN A 48 0.84 3.75 -5.28
N ALA A 49 0.14 4.87 -5.53
CA ALA A 49 0.64 6.21 -5.24
C ALA A 49 0.89 6.41 -3.73
N THR A 50 -0.05 5.98 -2.87
CA THR A 50 0.16 6.11 -1.43
C THR A 50 1.31 5.21 -0.93
N CYS A 51 1.47 4.01 -1.50
CA CYS A 51 2.59 3.12 -1.20
C CYS A 51 3.95 3.71 -1.64
N GLU A 52 3.97 4.50 -2.72
CA GLU A 52 5.16 5.24 -3.15
C GLU A 52 5.58 6.29 -2.12
N HIS A 53 4.64 7.08 -1.60
CA HIS A 53 4.96 8.01 -0.52
C HIS A 53 5.46 7.29 0.74
N ILE A 54 4.84 6.17 1.14
CA ILE A 54 5.31 5.36 2.27
C ILE A 54 6.74 4.83 2.01
N GLN A 55 7.02 4.40 0.77
CA GLN A 55 8.35 3.96 0.35
C GLN A 55 9.39 5.08 0.58
N HIS A 56 9.14 6.28 0.04
CA HIS A 56 10.08 7.40 0.09
C HIS A 56 10.25 7.93 1.52
N TYR A 57 9.16 8.12 2.27
CA TYR A 57 9.24 8.57 3.66
C TYR A 57 9.93 7.54 4.56
N GLY A 58 9.72 6.24 4.33
CA GLY A 58 10.48 5.18 5.00
C GLY A 58 11.99 5.21 4.69
N ALA A 59 12.37 5.76 3.53
CA ALA A 59 13.76 5.99 3.15
C ALA A 59 14.30 7.35 3.62
N LEU A 60 13.56 8.07 4.47
CA LEU A 60 13.88 9.43 4.95
C LEU A 60 14.00 10.45 3.81
N ARG A 61 13.22 10.29 2.74
CA ARG A 61 13.19 11.17 1.58
C ARG A 61 11.80 11.73 1.34
N ASP A 62 11.70 13.04 1.18
CA ASP A 62 10.52 13.74 0.69
C ASP A 62 10.78 14.18 -0.75
N GLU A 63 10.41 13.33 -1.71
CA GLU A 63 10.61 13.59 -3.14
C GLU A 63 9.74 14.75 -3.65
N GLU A 64 8.63 15.10 -2.98
CA GLU A 64 7.81 16.24 -3.38
C GLU A 64 8.54 17.57 -3.14
N HIS A 65 9.33 17.62 -2.06
CA HIS A 65 10.07 18.82 -1.65
C HIS A 65 11.57 18.74 -1.96
N GLY A 66 12.07 17.56 -2.39
CA GLY A 66 13.48 17.32 -2.68
C GLY A 66 14.37 17.36 -1.43
N THR A 67 13.84 16.98 -0.27
CA THR A 67 14.52 17.12 1.02
C THR A 67 14.59 15.81 1.81
N ASP A 68 15.58 15.72 2.69
CA ASP A 68 15.70 14.61 3.64
C ASP A 68 14.82 14.86 4.87
N LEU A 69 14.29 13.77 5.43
CA LEU A 69 13.44 13.83 6.62
C LEU A 69 14.19 13.34 7.85
N THR A 70 13.83 13.88 9.01
CA THR A 70 14.12 13.22 10.28
C THR A 70 13.26 11.97 10.42
N ALA A 71 13.66 11.03 11.28
CA ALA A 71 12.85 9.85 11.56
C ALA A 71 11.47 10.21 12.14
N GLU A 72 11.41 11.28 12.94
CA GLU A 72 10.17 11.78 13.55
C GLU A 72 9.23 12.38 12.50
N ASP A 73 9.76 13.20 11.58
CA ASP A 73 8.97 13.78 10.48
C ASP A 73 8.47 12.71 9.51
N ALA A 74 9.32 11.72 9.20
CA ALA A 74 8.94 10.59 8.36
C ALA A 74 7.78 9.78 8.98
N LEU A 75 7.87 9.44 10.26
CA LEU A 75 6.78 8.74 10.97
C LEU A 75 5.51 9.59 11.04
N ALA A 76 5.63 10.89 11.29
CA ALA A 76 4.48 11.80 11.31
C ALA A 76 3.77 11.85 9.94
N LYS A 77 4.52 11.81 8.84
CA LYS A 77 3.98 11.76 7.48
C LYS A 77 3.41 10.38 7.11
N ILE A 78 4.01 9.28 7.57
CA ILE A 78 3.54 7.91 7.28
C ILE A 78 2.24 7.58 8.01
N ALA A 79 2.06 8.05 9.25
CA ALA A 79 0.88 7.75 10.07
C ALA A 79 -0.49 7.99 9.38
N PRO A 80 -0.74 9.15 8.74
CA PRO A 80 -1.99 9.35 8.01
C PRO A 80 -2.06 8.51 6.72
N LEU A 81 -0.94 8.20 6.08
CA LEU A 81 -0.89 7.40 4.86
C LEU A 81 -1.27 5.93 5.10
N LEU A 82 -0.90 5.35 6.25
CA LEU A 82 -1.32 4.00 6.63
C LEU A 82 -2.85 3.87 6.74
N LYS A 83 -3.52 4.92 7.21
CA LYS A 83 -4.99 4.97 7.25
C LYS A 83 -5.58 5.17 5.86
N ARG A 84 -4.96 6.04 5.06
CA ARG A 84 -5.40 6.36 3.70
C ARG A 84 -5.32 5.14 2.77
N VAL A 85 -4.18 4.46 2.74
CA VAL A 85 -3.94 3.33 1.82
C VAL A 85 -4.91 2.17 2.07
N LYS A 86 -5.27 1.91 3.33
CA LYS A 86 -6.28 0.88 3.68
C LYS A 86 -7.67 1.23 3.15
N ARG A 87 -8.08 2.50 3.24
CA ARG A 87 -9.36 2.97 2.67
C ARG A 87 -9.35 2.89 1.14
N GLU A 88 -8.26 3.31 0.51
CA GLU A 88 -8.09 3.20 -0.95
C GLU A 88 -8.17 1.74 -1.40
N TYR A 89 -7.54 0.84 -0.64
CA TYR A 89 -7.63 -0.60 -0.87
C TYR A 89 -9.06 -1.13 -0.68
N GLU A 90 -9.78 -0.76 0.38
CA GLU A 90 -11.17 -1.21 0.59
C GLU A 90 -12.09 -0.81 -0.57
N VAL A 91 -11.89 0.38 -1.14
CA VAL A 91 -12.62 0.85 -2.32
C VAL A 91 -12.27 0.00 -3.53
N ALA A 92 -10.97 -0.21 -3.80
CA ALA A 92 -10.49 -1.00 -4.92
C ALA A 92 -10.93 -2.48 -4.83
N GLU A 93 -10.80 -3.09 -3.65
CA GLU A 93 -11.18 -4.47 -3.40
C GLU A 93 -12.69 -4.68 -3.64
N ARG A 94 -13.52 -3.78 -3.11
CA ARG A 94 -14.98 -3.83 -3.33
C ARG A 94 -15.33 -3.71 -4.80
N TRP A 95 -14.69 -2.76 -5.51
CA TRP A 95 -14.91 -2.57 -6.93
C TRP A 95 -14.50 -3.81 -7.73
N LEU A 96 -13.29 -4.35 -7.51
CA LEU A 96 -12.79 -5.54 -8.19
C LEU A 96 -13.67 -6.76 -7.92
N LYS A 97 -14.06 -7.02 -6.66
CA LYS A 97 -14.95 -8.13 -6.30
C LYS A 97 -16.30 -8.02 -7.01
N ASN A 98 -16.89 -6.82 -7.09
CA ASN A 98 -18.15 -6.60 -7.79
C ASN A 98 -17.99 -6.81 -9.30
N TRP A 99 -16.89 -6.32 -9.87
CA TRP A 99 -16.60 -6.51 -11.29
C TRP A 99 -16.48 -7.99 -11.64
N TYR A 100 -15.71 -8.77 -10.86
CA TYR A 100 -15.60 -10.22 -11.09
C TYR A 100 -16.93 -10.95 -10.91
N LYS A 101 -17.75 -10.60 -9.93
CA LYS A 101 -19.10 -11.21 -9.79
C LYS A 101 -20.00 -10.98 -11.00
N GLN A 102 -19.86 -9.83 -11.67
CA GLN A 102 -20.71 -9.45 -12.80
C GLN A 102 -20.15 -9.92 -14.15
N ASN A 103 -18.83 -10.06 -14.26
CA ASN A 103 -18.14 -10.26 -15.55
C ASN A 103 -17.32 -11.55 -15.64
N ALA A 104 -17.06 -12.23 -14.52
CA ALA A 104 -16.47 -13.56 -14.59
C ALA A 104 -17.58 -14.55 -14.96
N THR A 105 -17.53 -15.09 -16.17
CA THR A 105 -18.18 -16.36 -16.47
C THR A 105 -17.63 -17.40 -15.49
N PRO A 106 -18.47 -18.26 -14.89
CA PRO A 106 -17.97 -19.42 -14.17
C PRO A 106 -17.02 -20.14 -15.11
N ALA A 107 -15.75 -20.29 -14.73
CA ALA A 107 -14.92 -21.28 -15.37
C ALA A 107 -15.66 -22.61 -15.18
N GLU A 108 -15.95 -23.31 -16.28
CA GLU A 108 -16.67 -24.58 -16.28
C GLU A 108 -16.19 -25.44 -15.10
N ALA A 109 -17.15 -25.80 -14.24
CA ALA A 109 -16.93 -26.61 -13.05
C ALA A 109 -16.62 -28.07 -13.41
#